data_AF-A0A953UPT3-F1
#
_entry.id   AF-A0A953UPT3-F1
#
_cell.length_a   1.000
_cell.length_b   1.000
_cell.length_c   1.000
_cell.angle_alpha   90.00
_cell.angle_beta   90.00
_cell.angle_gamma   90.00
#
_symmetry.space_group_name_H-M   'P 1'
#
loop_
_entity.id
_entity.type
_entity.pdbx_description
1 polymer ?
#
loop_
_entity_poly.entity_id
_entity_poly.type
_entity_poly.pdbx_seq_one_letter_code
_entity_poly.pdbx_strand_id
1 'polypeptide(L)' 'MQIVSNASTQIKWKQAFQDAVFELDPTRLLPKLERAQKAIEDRLSEVRSGDSTVPRELMELEDAQRTIRYLAKHELPA' A
#
# COMPACT_ATOMS: atom_id res chain seq x y z
N MET A 1 14.86 -23.41 -1.16
CA MET A 1 13.42 -23.07 -1.14
C MET A 1 13.26 -21.69 -0.48
N GLN A 2 13.16 -20.60 -1.26
CA GLN A 2 12.76 -19.28 -0.76
C GLN A 2 12.07 -18.50 -1.89
N ILE A 3 10.81 -18.81 -2.19
CA ILE A 3 9.95 -18.01 -3.11
C ILE A 3 8.71 -17.49 -2.37
N VAL A 4 8.40 -18.03 -1.19
CA VAL A 4 7.21 -17.70 -0.40
C VAL A 4 7.24 -16.30 0.23
N SER A 5 8.42 -15.73 0.48
CA SER A 5 8.56 -14.43 1.15
C SER A 5 8.08 -13.28 0.25
N ASN A 6 8.46 -13.28 -1.02
CA ASN A 6 8.21 -12.14 -1.92
C ASN A 6 6.75 -12.09 -2.43
N ALA A 7 6.15 -13.26 -2.71
CA ALA A 7 4.74 -13.32 -3.10
C ALA A 7 3.82 -12.95 -1.93
N SER A 8 4.16 -13.37 -0.71
CA SER A 8 3.35 -13.05 0.46
C SER A 8 3.41 -11.57 0.85
N THR A 9 4.55 -10.88 0.65
CA THR A 9 4.64 -9.43 0.87
C THR A 9 4.01 -8.61 -0.26
N GLN A 10 4.08 -9.08 -1.52
CA GLN A 10 3.34 -8.53 -2.65
C GLN A 10 1.81 -8.52 -2.41
N ILE A 11 1.28 -9.61 -1.86
CA ILE A 11 -0.15 -9.73 -1.58
C ILE A 11 -0.57 -8.79 -0.43
N LYS A 12 0.28 -8.59 0.57
CA LYS A 12 -0.06 -7.82 1.78
C LYS A 12 -0.33 -6.34 1.50
N TRP A 13 0.55 -5.67 0.75
CA TRP A 13 0.37 -4.24 0.49
C TRP A 13 -0.82 -3.98 -0.44
N LYS A 14 -1.05 -4.86 -1.42
CA LYS A 14 -2.21 -4.78 -2.33
C LYS A 14 -3.53 -4.97 -1.59
N GLN A 15 -3.60 -5.94 -0.67
CA GLN A 15 -4.79 -6.14 0.14
C GLN A 15 -5.05 -4.94 1.05
N ALA A 16 -4.03 -4.44 1.75
CA ALA A 16 -4.19 -3.27 2.62
C ALA A 16 -4.64 -2.04 1.83
N PHE A 17 -4.11 -1.84 0.62
CA PHE A 17 -4.53 -0.79 -0.29
C PHE A 17 -6.00 -0.95 -0.71
N GLN A 18 -6.41 -2.14 -1.15
CA GLN A 18 -7.80 -2.41 -1.53
C GLN A 18 -8.77 -2.21 -0.37
N ASP A 19 -8.41 -2.68 0.83
CA ASP A 19 -9.22 -2.52 2.04
C ASP A 19 -9.49 -1.04 2.35
N ALA A 20 -8.52 -0.17 2.08
CA ALA A 20 -8.62 1.28 2.29
C ALA A 20 -9.42 1.97 1.18
N VAL A 21 -9.18 1.66 -0.09
CA VAL A 21 -9.88 2.27 -1.24
C VAL A 21 -11.37 1.90 -1.28
N PHE A 22 -11.73 0.70 -0.80
CA PHE A 22 -13.12 0.24 -0.74
C PHE A 22 -13.80 0.52 0.61
N GLU A 23 -13.14 1.20 1.55
CA GLU A 23 -13.81 1.64 2.78
C GLU A 23 -14.70 2.84 2.49
N LEU A 24 -15.98 2.70 2.81
CA LEU A 24 -17.00 3.73 2.61
C LEU A 24 -17.41 4.40 3.92
N ASP A 25 -17.07 3.79 5.07
CA ASP A 25 -17.29 4.34 6.40
C ASP A 25 -16.15 5.31 6.77
N PRO A 26 -16.42 6.63 6.86
CA PRO A 26 -15.39 7.62 7.18
C PRO A 26 -14.74 7.39 8.54
N THR A 27 -15.46 6.79 9.50
CA THR A 27 -14.93 6.50 10.84
C THR A 27 -13.90 5.37 10.84
N ARG A 28 -13.95 4.51 9.82
CA ARG A 28 -13.04 3.36 9.63
C ARG A 28 -12.00 3.61 8.56
N LEU A 29 -12.17 4.67 7.76
CA LEU A 29 -11.30 5.01 6.67
C LEU A 29 -9.89 5.37 7.16
N LEU A 30 -9.78 6.25 8.16
CA LEU A 30 -8.48 6.68 8.69
C LEU A 30 -7.56 5.51 9.10
N PRO A 31 -7.96 4.58 10.00
CA PRO A 31 -7.07 3.48 10.40
C PRO A 31 -6.72 2.53 9.25
N LYS A 32 -7.56 2.43 8.21
CA LYS A 32 -7.26 1.66 7.00
C LYS A 32 -6.28 2.37 6.09
N LEU A 33 -6.40 3.68 5.92
CA LEU A 33 -5.44 4.49 5.18
C LEU A 33 -4.06 4.42 5.83
N GLU A 34 -3.97 4.51 7.16
CA GLU A 34 -2.70 4.36 7.90
C GLU A 34 -2.08 2.98 7.70
N ARG A 35 -2.88 1.92 7.79
CA ARG A 35 -2.41 0.54 7.54
C ARG A 35 -1.93 0.36 6.10
N ALA A 36 -2.67 0.88 5.12
CA ALA A 36 -2.30 0.83 3.71
C ALA A 36 -1.00 1.59 3.45
N GLN A 37 -0.89 2.81 3.98
CA GLN A 37 0.30 3.65 3.87
C GLN A 37 1.53 2.92 4.39
N LYS A 38 1.44 2.35 5.60
CA LYS A 38 2.53 1.58 6.20
C LYS A 38 2.94 0.38 5.34
N ALA A 39 1.97 -0.40 4.86
CA ALA A 39 2.26 -1.58 4.06
C ALA A 39 2.92 -1.23 2.71
N ILE A 40 2.53 -0.11 2.09
CA ILE A 40 3.14 0.41 0.86
C ILE A 40 4.58 0.88 1.13
N GLU A 41 4.82 1.60 2.23
CA GLU A 41 6.16 2.07 2.61
C GLU A 41 7.12 0.92 2.93
N ASP A 42 6.66 -0.06 3.72
CA ASP A 42 7.43 -1.26 4.05
C ASP A 42 7.83 -1.98 2.74
N ARG A 43 6.89 -2.13 1.80
CA ARG A 43 7.18 -2.77 0.50
C ARG A 43 8.10 -1.93 -0.38
N LEU A 44 7.91 -0.61 -0.44
CA LEU A 44 8.82 0.27 -1.18
C LEU A 44 10.25 0.16 -0.66
N SER A 45 10.43 0.05 0.66
CA SER A 45 11.73 -0.17 1.29
C SER A 45 12.34 -1.51 0.87
N GLU A 46 11.57 -2.60 0.91
CA GLU A 46 12.00 -3.93 0.43
C GLU A 46 12.40 -3.91 -1.06
N VAL A 47 11.58 -3.29 -1.92
CA VAL A 47 11.80 -3.24 -3.37
C VAL A 47 13.04 -2.40 -3.71
N ARG A 48 13.30 -1.31 -2.97
CA ARG A 48 14.47 -0.45 -3.19
C ARG A 48 15.76 -1.07 -2.65
N SER A 49 15.68 -1.95 -1.66
CA SER A 49 16.85 -2.60 -1.04
C SER A 49 17.22 -3.94 -1.69
N GLY A 50 16.34 -4.55 -2.48
CA GLY A 50 16.59 -5.81 -3.19
C GLY A 50 17.18 -5.65 -4.59
N ASP A 51 17.92 -6.67 -5.05
CA ASP A 51 18.60 -6.74 -6.36
C ASP A 51 17.66 -6.97 -7.57
N SER A 52 16.35 -7.09 -7.36
CA SER A 52 15.38 -7.28 -8.45
C SER A 52 14.21 -6.32 -8.27
N THR A 53 14.43 -5.07 -8.67
CA THR A 53 13.36 -4.10 -8.81
C THR A 53 12.51 -4.53 -10.01
N VAL A 54 11.28 -5.00 -9.77
CA VAL A 54 10.30 -5.19 -10.85
C VAL A 54 9.75 -3.80 -11.17
N PRO A 55 10.09 -3.17 -12.32
CA PRO A 55 9.74 -1.75 -12.56
C PRO A 55 8.24 -1.49 -12.48
N ARG A 56 7.44 -2.50 -12.85
CA ARG A 56 5.98 -2.48 -12.72
C ARG A 56 5.53 -2.39 -11.26
N GLU A 57 6.09 -3.18 -10.35
CA GLU A 57 5.68 -3.15 -8.94
C GLU A 57 6.03 -1.79 -8.31
N LEU A 58 7.18 -1.21 -8.66
CA LEU A 58 7.56 0.12 -8.16
C LEU A 58 6.57 1.20 -8.62
N MET A 59 6.18 1.19 -9.89
CA MET A 59 5.15 2.10 -10.41
C MET A 59 3.81 1.94 -9.67
N GLU A 60 3.36 0.69 -9.49
CA GLU A 60 2.11 0.40 -8.77
C GLU A 60 2.16 0.89 -7.30
N LEU A 61 3.30 0.74 -6.62
CA LEU A 61 3.49 1.21 -5.24
C LEU A 61 3.48 2.74 -5.15
N GLU A 62 4.13 3.43 -6.07
CA GLU A 62 4.12 4.90 -6.10
C GLU A 62 2.71 5.46 -6.36
N ASP A 63 1.98 4.85 -7.29
CA ASP A 63 0.59 5.22 -7.57
C ASP A 63 -0.31 4.97 -6.37
N ALA A 64 -0.20 3.80 -5.72
CA ALA A 64 -0.92 3.51 -4.50
C ALA A 64 -0.63 4.54 -3.40
N GLN A 65 0.63 4.95 -3.23
CA GLN A 65 1.01 5.97 -2.25
C GLN A 65 0.38 7.34 -2.57
N ARG A 66 0.31 7.73 -3.85
CA ARG A 66 -0.36 8.97 -4.28
C ARG A 66 -1.86 8.90 -3.96
N THR A 67 -2.52 7.78 -4.25
CA THR A 67 -3.94 7.57 -3.95
C THR A 67 -4.24 7.64 -2.46
N ILE A 68 -3.46 6.98 -1.59
CA ILE A 68 -3.69 7.03 -0.14
C ILE A 68 -3.55 8.45 0.40
N ARG A 69 -2.53 9.21 -0.03
CA ARG A 69 -2.38 10.63 0.35
C ARG A 69 -3.54 11.49 -0.09
N TYR A 70 -4.08 11.24 -1.29
CA TYR A 70 -5.25 11.94 -1.79
C TYR A 70 -6.48 11.66 -0.91
N LEU A 71 -6.77 10.38 -0.63
CA LEU A 71 -7.91 9.99 0.21
C LEU A 71 -7.79 10.56 1.63
N ALA A 72 -6.61 10.51 2.23
CA ALA A 72 -6.37 11.09 3.56
C ALA A 72 -6.62 12.60 3.61
N LYS A 73 -6.39 13.32 2.50
CA LYS A 73 -6.60 14.76 2.43
C LYS A 73 -8.06 15.15 2.15
N HIS A 74 -8.81 14.32 1.43
CA HIS A 74 -10.09 14.72 0.83
C HIS A 74 -11.31 13.96 1.35
N GLU A 75 -11.14 12.75 1.88
CA GLU A 75 -12.24 11.87 2.31
C GLU A 75 -12.36 11.79 3.84
N LEU A 76 -11.40 12.32 4.58
CA LEU A 76 -11.51 12.44 6.02
C LEU A 76 -12.35 13.67 6.38
N PRO A 77 -13.35 13.53 7.28
CA PRO A 77 -14.09 14.68 7.78
C PRO A 77 -13.15 15.63 8.52
N ALA A 78 -13.33 16.94 8.29
CA ALA A 78 -12.55 18.03 8.88
C ALA A 78 -12.72 18.15 10.40
#